data_AF-A0A815LWP5-F1
#
_entry.id   AF-A0A815LWP5-F1
#
_cell.length_a   1.000
_cell.length_b   1.000
_cell.length_c   1.000
_cell.angle_alpha   90.00
_cell.angle_beta   90.00
_cell.angle_gamma   90.00
#
_symmetry.space_group_name_H-M   'P 1'
#
loop_
_entity.id
_entity.type
_entity.pdbx_description
1 polymer ?
#
loop_
_entity_poly.entity_id
_entity_poly.type
_entity_poly.pdbx_seq_one_letter_code
_entity_poly.pdbx_strand_id
1 'polypeptide(L)'
;MNTNYNPSKTNTLLTDEKFWKQISGEKILLFQIDSIMCSNSPHKITDYLQYDFIGAPWNLVGNGGFSLRSRSKILALIQYDSFPPEDAWYAQNLHRLNASIAPIHIAKNICC
;
A
#
# COMPACT_ATOMS: atom_id res chain seq x y z
N MET A 1 -25.98 1.10 13.05
CA MET A 1 -24.61 0.67 13.44
C MET A 1 -23.68 1.80 13.05
N ASN A 2 -23.00 2.40 14.03
CA ASN A 2 -22.25 3.64 13.84
C ASN A 2 -20.80 3.30 13.43
N THR A 3 -20.55 3.08 12.13
CA THR A 3 -19.20 2.84 11.60
C THR A 3 -18.50 4.17 11.43
N ASN A 4 -17.96 4.73 12.52
CA ASN A 4 -17.07 5.88 12.46
C ASN A 4 -15.73 5.44 11.85
N TYR A 5 -15.66 5.35 10.52
CA TYR A 5 -14.40 5.31 9.79
C TYR A 5 -13.62 6.58 10.14
N ASN A 6 -12.50 6.42 10.83
CA ASN A 6 -11.62 7.52 11.19
C ASN A 6 -10.31 7.39 10.39
N PRO A 7 -10.13 8.15 9.31
CA PRO A 7 -8.92 8.12 8.48
C PRO A 7 -7.62 8.29 9.28
N SER A 8 -7.67 9.07 10.38
CA SER A 8 -6.52 9.28 11.28
C SER A 8 -6.06 7.98 11.95
N LYS A 9 -6.98 7.07 12.29
CA LYS A 9 -6.64 5.78 12.91
C LYS A 9 -5.98 4.82 11.92
N THR A 10 -6.51 4.73 10.69
CA THR A 10 -5.92 3.91 9.63
C THR A 10 -4.52 4.38 9.31
N ASN A 11 -4.34 5.68 9.11
CA ASN A 11 -3.03 6.26 8.85
C ASN A 11 -2.05 5.90 9.99
N THR A 12 -2.43 6.16 11.24
CA THR A 12 -1.61 5.84 12.42
C THR A 12 -1.19 4.37 12.46
N LEU A 13 -2.11 3.44 12.20
CA LEU A 13 -1.81 2.01 12.18
C LEU A 13 -0.86 1.64 11.02
N LEU A 14 -1.12 2.16 9.82
CA LEU A 14 -0.34 1.84 8.63
C LEU A 14 1.01 2.55 8.58
N THR A 15 1.27 3.49 9.47
CA THR A 15 2.59 4.09 9.73
C THR A 15 3.22 3.62 11.05
N ASP A 16 2.61 2.69 11.78
CA ASP A 16 3.17 2.18 13.03
C ASP A 16 4.18 1.07 12.77
N GLU A 17 5.43 1.30 13.14
CA GLU A 17 6.51 0.33 13.03
C GLU A 17 6.20 -0.97 13.80
N LYS A 18 5.55 -0.87 14.97
CA LYS A 18 5.24 -2.05 15.79
C LYS A 18 4.25 -2.96 15.08
N PHE A 19 3.24 -2.38 14.42
CA PHE A 19 2.30 -3.11 13.58
C PHE A 19 3.03 -3.88 12.47
N TRP A 20 3.89 -3.21 11.71
CA TRP A 20 4.60 -3.86 10.60
C TRP A 20 5.60 -4.94 11.06
N LYS A 21 6.21 -4.79 12.24
CA LYS A 21 7.09 -5.81 12.83
C LYS A 21 6.37 -7.11 13.21
N GLN A 22 5.06 -7.05 13.49
CA GLN A 22 4.25 -8.23 13.84
C GLN A 22 3.84 -9.06 12.61
N ILE A 23 3.84 -8.45 11.42
CA ILE A 23 3.43 -9.12 10.19
C ILE A 23 4.56 -10.03 9.71
N SER A 24 4.22 -11.29 9.39
CA SER A 24 5.15 -12.22 8.73
C SER A 24 4.99 -12.15 7.20
N GLY A 25 6.09 -12.39 6.48
CA GLY A 25 6.13 -12.30 5.02
C GLY A 25 6.67 -10.97 4.51
N GLU A 26 7.18 -11.00 3.27
CA GLU A 26 7.74 -9.81 2.63
C GLU A 26 6.70 -9.08 1.77
N LYS A 27 5.89 -9.81 1.02
CA LYS A 27 4.85 -9.23 0.15
C LYS A 27 3.51 -9.27 0.85
N ILE A 28 2.98 -8.09 1.18
CA ILE A 28 1.76 -7.91 1.96
C ILE A 28 0.68 -7.33 1.05
N LEU A 29 -0.40 -8.10 0.86
CA LEU A 29 -1.61 -7.61 0.22
C LEU A 29 -2.52 -7.00 1.27
N LEU A 30 -2.82 -5.72 1.14
CA LEU A 30 -3.61 -4.94 2.07
C LEU A 30 -4.91 -4.49 1.40
N PHE A 31 -6.03 -4.71 2.09
CA PHE A 31 -7.37 -4.29 1.65
C PHE A 31 -8.12 -3.63 2.82
N GLN A 32 -8.64 -2.44 2.61
CA GLN A 32 -9.52 -1.72 3.53
C GLN A 32 -10.97 -2.21 3.35
N ILE A 33 -11.86 -1.81 4.26
CA ILE A 33 -13.25 -2.30 4.31
C ILE A 33 -14.10 -1.94 3.08
N ASP A 34 -13.64 -0.97 2.29
CA ASP A 34 -14.26 -0.50 1.05
C ASP A 34 -13.69 -1.18 -0.21
N SER A 35 -12.81 -2.18 -0.04
CA SER A 35 -12.15 -2.88 -1.13
C SER A 35 -12.66 -4.31 -1.29
N ILE A 36 -12.83 -4.76 -2.53
CA ILE A 36 -13.24 -6.13 -2.88
C ILE A 36 -12.37 -6.70 -4.00
N MET A 37 -12.04 -7.99 -3.92
CA MET A 37 -11.33 -8.68 -5.01
C MET A 37 -12.32 -9.18 -6.06
N CYS A 38 -12.08 -8.82 -7.32
CA CYS A 38 -12.87 -9.33 -8.44
C CYS A 38 -12.26 -10.64 -8.96
N SER A 39 -12.95 -11.77 -8.74
CA SER A 39 -12.49 -13.10 -9.20
C SER A 39 -12.46 -13.25 -10.72
N ASN A 40 -13.23 -12.41 -11.45
CA ASN A 40 -13.25 -12.37 -12.90
C ASN A 40 -12.25 -11.36 -13.50
N SER A 41 -11.38 -10.78 -12.66
CA SER A 41 -10.29 -9.94 -13.16
C SER A 41 -9.36 -10.75 -14.08
N PRO A 42 -8.97 -10.21 -15.25
CA PRO A 42 -7.96 -10.84 -16.09
C PRO A 42 -6.55 -10.77 -15.48
N HIS A 43 -6.37 -9.97 -14.42
CA HIS A 43 -5.10 -9.75 -13.74
C HIS A 43 -5.04 -10.47 -12.40
N LYS A 44 -3.90 -11.07 -12.08
CA LYS A 44 -3.65 -11.76 -10.82
C LYS A 44 -2.74 -10.93 -9.94
N ILE A 45 -2.85 -11.09 -8.62
CA ILE A 45 -1.94 -10.44 -7.66
C ILE A 45 -0.47 -10.82 -7.93
N THR A 46 -0.23 -12.04 -8.42
CA THR A 46 1.10 -12.51 -8.80
C THR A 46 1.77 -11.68 -9.87
N ASP A 47 1.01 -10.98 -10.71
CA ASP A 47 1.52 -10.16 -11.83
C ASP A 47 2.22 -8.88 -11.34
N TYR A 48 2.11 -8.60 -10.03
CA TYR A 48 2.63 -7.39 -9.40
C TYR A 48 3.71 -7.63 -8.34
N LEU A 49 4.11 -8.88 -8.09
CA LEU A 49 5.08 -9.23 -7.03
C LEU A 49 6.49 -8.65 -7.25
N GLN A 50 6.82 -8.25 -8.47
CA GLN A 50 8.07 -7.56 -8.82
C GLN A 50 8.15 -6.12 -8.28
N TYR A 51 7.02 -5.53 -7.89
CA TYR A 51 6.98 -4.19 -7.32
C TYR A 51 7.01 -4.25 -5.80
N ASP A 52 7.65 -3.26 -5.19
CA ASP A 52 7.63 -3.01 -3.76
C ASP A 52 6.38 -2.23 -3.32
N PHE A 53 5.75 -1.52 -4.24
CA PHE A 53 4.51 -0.82 -4.00
C PHE A 53 3.65 -0.72 -5.27
N ILE A 54 2.38 -1.10 -5.14
CA ILE A 54 1.32 -0.84 -6.12
C ILE A 54 0.00 -0.66 -5.38
N GLY A 55 -0.89 0.19 -5.92
CA GLY A 55 -2.24 0.43 -5.41
C GLY A 55 -3.01 1.34 -6.37
N ALA A 56 -3.87 2.21 -5.85
CA ALA A 56 -4.75 3.04 -6.67
C ALA A 56 -4.02 3.93 -7.69
N PRO A 57 -4.53 4.05 -8.93
CA PRO A 57 -3.89 4.80 -10.01
C PRO A 57 -4.24 6.31 -9.96
N TRP A 58 -3.81 7.03 -8.92
CA TRP A 58 -3.93 8.50 -8.88
C TRP A 58 -2.84 9.18 -9.74
N ASN A 59 -2.61 10.49 -9.54
CA ASN A 59 -1.49 11.22 -10.18
C ASN A 59 -0.12 10.61 -9.84
N LEU A 60 -0.04 9.94 -8.68
CA LEU A 60 0.97 8.97 -8.31
C LEU A 60 0.23 7.69 -7.88
N VAL A 61 0.91 6.56 -7.80
CA VAL A 61 0.29 5.36 -7.20
C VAL A 61 -0.06 5.66 -5.74
N GLY A 62 -1.29 5.44 -5.32
CA GLY A 62 -1.74 5.58 -3.94
C GLY A 62 -2.01 4.23 -3.28
N ASN A 63 -2.33 4.23 -2.00
CA ASN A 63 -2.95 3.08 -1.35
C ASN A 63 -4.36 2.89 -1.91
N GLY A 64 -5.23 3.89 -1.69
CA GLY A 64 -6.61 3.91 -2.20
C GLY A 64 -7.42 2.67 -1.84
N GLY A 65 -7.27 2.20 -0.60
CA GLY A 65 -7.99 1.05 -0.06
C GLY A 65 -7.37 -0.31 -0.36
N PHE A 66 -6.71 -0.48 -1.51
CA PHE A 66 -6.15 -1.76 -1.95
C PHE A 66 -4.71 -1.60 -2.47
N SER A 67 -3.75 -2.24 -1.80
CA SER A 67 -2.33 -2.14 -2.18
C SER A 67 -1.52 -3.40 -1.89
N LEU A 68 -0.48 -3.62 -2.69
CA LEU A 68 0.56 -4.61 -2.43
C LEU A 68 1.84 -3.89 -2.01
N ARG A 69 2.48 -4.37 -0.94
CA ARG A 69 3.62 -3.71 -0.31
C ARG A 69 4.73 -4.67 0.07
N SER A 70 5.97 -4.24 -0.07
CA SER A 70 7.15 -4.90 0.51
C SER A 70 7.36 -4.46 1.96
N ARG A 71 7.16 -5.35 2.92
CA ARG A 71 7.27 -5.08 4.37
C ARG A 71 8.60 -4.44 4.74
N SER A 72 9.71 -4.96 4.21
CA SER A 72 11.05 -4.42 4.50
C SER A 72 11.20 -2.95 4.07
N LYS A 73 10.65 -2.59 2.91
CA LYS A 73 10.67 -1.21 2.37
C LYS A 73 9.79 -0.27 3.18
N ILE A 74 8.61 -0.74 3.60
CA ILE A 74 7.70 0.02 4.46
C ILE A 74 8.35 0.32 5.81
N LEU A 75 8.91 -0.69 6.48
CA LEU A 75 9.61 -0.53 7.76
C LEU A 75 10.78 0.45 7.65
N ALA A 76 11.62 0.29 6.62
CA ALA A 76 12.76 1.17 6.40
C ALA A 76 12.34 2.63 6.18
N LEU A 77 11.21 2.86 5.52
CA LEU A 77 10.71 4.21 5.29
C LEU A 77 10.11 4.85 6.55
N ILE A 78 9.34 4.09 7.34
CA ILE A 78 8.77 4.57 8.61
C ILE A 78 9.88 5.01 9.58
N GLN A 79 11.00 4.28 9.61
CA GLN A 79 12.15 4.65 10.45
C GLN A 79 12.85 5.93 9.96
N TYR A 80 12.68 6.29 8.69
CA TYR A 80 13.34 7.43 8.08
C TYR A 80 12.58 8.76 8.31
N ASP A 81 11.25 8.74 8.36
CA ASP A 81 10.41 9.94 8.49
C ASP A 81 9.27 9.75 9.49
N SER A 82 9.02 10.76 10.31
CA SER A 82 8.02 10.71 11.39
C SER A 82 6.73 11.42 10.96
N PHE A 83 5.59 10.75 11.06
CA PHE A 83 4.22 11.31 10.89
C PHE A 83 3.76 11.76 9.48
N PRO A 84 3.80 10.89 8.46
CA PRO A 84 3.24 11.21 7.16
C PRO A 84 1.74 10.85 6.98
N PRO A 85 1.03 11.48 6.02
CA PRO A 85 -0.23 10.95 5.50
C PRO A 85 0.02 9.73 4.60
N GLU A 86 -0.31 8.54 5.11
CA GLU A 86 0.01 7.25 4.50
C GLU A 86 -0.38 7.10 3.02
N ASP A 87 -1.57 7.54 2.64
CA ASP A 87 -2.23 7.23 1.36
C ASP A 87 -1.36 7.46 0.11
N ALA A 88 -0.62 8.58 0.09
CA ALA A 88 0.30 8.90 -1.01
C ALA A 88 1.77 8.86 -0.58
N TRP A 89 2.05 8.93 0.73
CA TRP A 89 3.40 9.11 1.22
C TRP A 89 4.33 7.95 0.86
N TYR A 90 3.84 6.70 0.92
CA TYR A 90 4.64 5.55 0.53
C TYR A 90 5.13 5.65 -0.91
N ALA A 91 4.24 5.84 -1.88
CA ALA A 91 4.67 6.00 -3.27
C ALA A 91 5.51 7.25 -3.50
N GLN A 92 5.23 8.33 -2.76
CA GLN A 92 6.02 9.57 -2.88
C GLN A 92 7.44 9.40 -2.35
N ASN A 93 7.72 8.52 -1.40
CA ASN A 93 9.00 8.49 -0.70
C ASN A 93 9.78 7.18 -0.82
N LEU A 94 9.14 6.09 -1.26
CA LEU A 94 9.79 4.79 -1.44
C LEU A 94 10.94 4.81 -2.45
N HIS A 95 10.92 5.73 -3.41
CA HIS A 95 12.02 5.94 -4.35
C HIS A 95 13.35 6.29 -3.64
N ARG A 96 13.29 6.90 -2.45
CA ARG A 96 14.46 7.24 -1.61
C ARG A 96 15.20 5.99 -1.11
N LEU A 97 14.54 4.83 -1.15
CA LEU A 97 15.06 3.54 -0.69
C LEU A 97 15.31 2.56 -1.85
N ASN A 98 15.44 3.07 -3.08
CA ASN A 98 15.56 2.28 -4.31
C ASN A 98 14.47 1.20 -4.40
N ALA A 99 13.26 1.51 -3.94
CA ALA A 99 12.13 0.60 -4.02
C ALA A 99 11.45 0.72 -5.39
N SER A 100 10.98 -0.40 -5.91
CA SER A 100 10.28 -0.47 -7.20
C SER A 100 8.81 -0.11 -7.03
N ILE A 101 8.38 1.05 -7.55
CA ILE A 101 6.97 1.45 -7.54
C ILE A 101 6.38 1.14 -8.92
N ALA A 102 5.21 0.51 -8.96
CA ALA A 102 4.53 0.22 -10.21
C ALA A 102 4.27 1.51 -11.00
N PRO A 103 4.48 1.53 -12.33
CA PRO A 103 4.05 2.63 -13.17
C PRO A 103 2.52 2.82 -13.10
N ILE A 104 2.05 4.06 -13.24
CA ILE A 104 0.61 4.38 -13.17
C ILE A 104 -0.21 3.57 -14.17
N HIS A 105 0.29 3.33 -15.37
CA HIS A 105 -0.41 2.53 -16.39
C HIS A 105 -0.57 1.05 -15.99
N ILE A 106 0.31 0.52 -15.12
CA ILE A 106 0.18 -0.82 -14.53
C ILE A 106 -0.77 -0.78 -13.33
N ALA A 107 -0.71 0.29 -12.52
CA ALA A 107 -1.60 0.48 -11.37
C ALA A 107 -3.10 0.50 -11.76
N LYS A 108 -3.43 0.94 -12.98
CA LYS A 108 -4.79 0.88 -13.53
C LYS A 108 -5.37 -0.54 -13.63
N ASN A 109 -4.53 -1.56 -13.58
CA ASN A 109 -4.94 -2.95 -13.74
C ASN A 109 -5.13 -3.68 -12.39
N ILE A 110 -4.68 -3.09 -11.28
CA ILE A 110 -4.81 -3.70 -9.94
C ILE A 110 -6.14 -3.35 -9.27
N CYS A 111 -6.65 -2.15 -9.52
CA CYS A 111 -7.95 -1.67 -9.07
C CYS A 111 -8.90 -1.77 -10.26
N CYS A 112 -9.93 -2.60 -10.15
CA CYS A 112 -10.97 -2.73 -11.17
C CYS A 112 -11.79 -1.43 -11.30
#